data_AF-A0A8J2NNR7-F1
#
_entry.id   AF-A0A8J2NNR7-F1
#
_cell.length_a   1.000
_cell.length_b   1.000
_cell.length_c   1.000
_cell.angle_alpha   90.00
_cell.angle_beta   90.00
_cell.angle_gamma   90.00
#
_symmetry.space_group_name_H-M   'P 1'
#
loop_
_entity.id
_entity.type
_entity.pdbx_description
1 polymer ?
#
loop_
_entity_poly.entity_id
_entity_poly.type
_entity_poly.pdbx_seq_one_letter_code
_entity_poly.pdbx_strand_id
1 'polypeptide(L)'
;MLNDRHWTVVIFFLLIMVVGEYMFIPQAWPKIGPLTKCVVTITVFLPYLFLYLACSADPGYITAENHAYYMSLYPYDHTLFHPGHICRTCKFLKPPRSKHCSLCKRCIAKADHHCVFINSCVGYGNQHWFLLLLFSTAFLCTYGGFLGMSIITVRVQRYSPGWSIWKPSHMTFNQYLAGWGWGIQDNVNMGASSLLAALTSPLVWGLLLYTLYLVYSGTTTNETLKWSEWKEDMRDGYAFRRSMTADRYRNERAEPHCARWPVDVQQIMVTTQDGQPPPENLQLPGEGQWERVWNLSSVENLYDMGLWDNLVDIFVPNYGFGQRVDEPNAERRRRR
;
A
#
# COMPACT_ATOMS: atom_id res chain seq x y z
N MET A 1 -7.55 -25.45 4.23
CA MET A 1 -6.48 -24.56 4.74
C MET A 1 -6.23 -23.33 3.86
N LEU A 2 -6.25 -23.41 2.52
CA LEU A 2 -5.96 -22.26 1.63
C LEU A 2 -7.10 -21.23 1.43
N ASN A 3 -8.34 -21.55 1.82
CA ASN A 3 -9.53 -20.74 1.50
C ASN A 3 -10.11 -19.96 2.70
N ASP A 4 -9.44 -19.97 3.85
CA ASP A 4 -9.88 -19.28 5.06
C ASP A 4 -8.73 -18.52 5.71
N ARG A 5 -9.08 -17.55 6.56
CA ARG A 5 -8.13 -16.81 7.40
C ARG A 5 -7.39 -17.76 8.33
N HIS A 6 -6.07 -17.63 8.41
CA HIS A 6 -5.25 -18.45 9.28
C HIS A 6 -4.15 -17.63 9.96
N TRP A 7 -4.06 -17.78 11.28
CA TRP A 7 -3.11 -17.02 12.11
C TRP A 7 -1.66 -17.49 12.00
N THR A 8 -1.37 -18.59 11.29
CA THR A 8 -0.01 -19.16 11.19
C THR A 8 1.01 -18.14 10.70
N VAL A 9 0.68 -17.36 9.68
CA VAL A 9 1.63 -16.38 9.12
C VAL A 9 1.90 -15.25 10.10
N VAL A 10 0.88 -14.80 10.83
CA VAL A 10 1.03 -13.76 11.88
C VAL A 10 1.86 -14.29 13.05
N ILE A 11 1.57 -15.53 13.51
CA ILE A 11 2.33 -16.18 14.58
C ILE A 11 3.79 -16.37 14.15
N PHE A 12 4.03 -16.82 12.93
CA PHE A 12 5.37 -16.97 12.38
C PHE A 12 6.13 -15.62 12.31
N PHE A 13 5.46 -14.56 11.84
CA PHE A 13 6.02 -13.21 11.81
C PHE A 13 6.37 -12.71 13.22
N LEU A 14 5.47 -12.87 14.19
CA LEU A 14 5.71 -12.54 15.59
C LEU A 14 6.88 -13.34 16.19
N LEU A 15 6.97 -14.64 15.89
CA LEU A 15 8.07 -15.48 16.37
C LEU A 15 9.42 -15.00 15.83
N ILE A 16 9.51 -14.63 14.55
CA ILE A 16 10.75 -14.07 13.99
C ILE A 16 11.17 -12.81 14.72
N MET A 17 10.23 -11.87 14.96
CA MET A 17 10.53 -10.61 15.65
C MET A 17 11.00 -10.87 17.08
N VAL A 18 10.22 -11.63 17.86
CA VAL A 18 10.51 -11.91 19.28
C VAL A 18 11.84 -12.64 19.43
N VAL A 19 12.09 -13.66 18.61
CA VAL A 19 13.36 -14.43 18.67
C VAL A 19 14.54 -13.55 18.27
N GLY A 20 14.42 -12.75 17.20
CA GLY A 20 15.49 -11.85 16.77
C GLY A 20 15.82 -10.80 17.83
N GLU A 21 14.80 -10.22 18.47
CA GLU A 21 14.96 -9.26 19.57
C GLU A 21 15.55 -9.91 20.82
N TYR A 22 15.11 -11.11 21.19
CA TYR A 22 15.66 -11.88 22.30
C TYR A 22 17.14 -12.23 22.08
N MET A 23 17.53 -12.56 20.85
CA MET A 23 18.92 -12.83 20.49
C MET A 23 19.78 -11.56 20.49
N PHE A 24 19.21 -10.40 20.14
CA PHE A 24 19.93 -9.14 19.98
C PHE A 24 20.03 -8.32 21.27
N ILE A 25 18.90 -8.04 21.93
CA ILE A 25 18.78 -7.03 23.00
C ILE A 25 19.69 -7.34 24.19
N PRO A 26 19.72 -8.54 24.78
CA PRO A 26 20.58 -8.83 25.94
C PRO A 26 22.07 -8.61 25.65
N GLN A 27 22.49 -8.83 24.40
CA GLN A 27 23.88 -8.69 23.95
C GLN A 27 24.25 -7.24 23.65
N ALA A 28 23.30 -6.44 23.18
CA ALA A 28 23.50 -5.04 22.81
C ALA A 28 23.27 -4.08 24.00
N TRP A 29 22.32 -4.36 24.88
CA TRP A 29 21.88 -3.49 25.97
C TRP A 29 23.00 -2.97 26.90
N PRO A 30 23.97 -3.79 27.36
CA PRO A 30 25.05 -3.29 28.21
C PRO A 30 26.07 -2.42 27.45
N LYS A 31 26.04 -2.42 26.11
CA LYS A 31 27.02 -1.74 25.25
C LYS A 31 26.54 -0.38 24.74
N ILE A 32 25.30 0.03 25.05
CA ILE A 32 24.67 1.22 24.50
C ILE A 32 24.28 2.24 25.59
N GLY A 33 24.26 3.52 25.21
CA GLY A 33 23.93 4.64 26.11
C GLY A 33 22.42 4.78 26.38
N PRO A 34 22.02 5.63 27.35
CA PRO A 34 20.61 5.79 27.75
C PRO A 34 19.69 6.23 26.61
N LEU A 35 20.11 7.19 25.78
CA LEU A 35 19.32 7.65 24.64
C LEU A 35 19.07 6.51 23.63
N THR A 36 20.11 5.74 23.30
CA THR A 36 20.00 4.57 22.43
C THR A 36 19.05 3.52 23.00
N LYS A 37 19.07 3.30 24.32
CA LYS A 37 18.11 2.40 25.00
C LYS A 37 16.67 2.88 24.81
N CYS A 38 16.39 4.17 24.97
CA CYS A 38 15.06 4.72 24.71
C CYS A 38 14.62 4.51 23.26
N VAL A 39 15.52 4.77 22.29
CA VAL A 39 15.24 4.56 20.86
C VAL A 39 15.00 3.08 20.56
N VAL A 40 15.79 2.16 21.11
CA VAL A 40 15.60 0.71 20.96
C VAL A 40 14.24 0.29 21.51
N THR A 41 13.86 0.74 22.71
CA THR A 41 12.55 0.41 23.30
C THR A 41 11.40 0.86 22.41
N ILE A 42 11.43 2.08 21.89
CA ILE A 42 10.38 2.59 20.98
C ILE A 42 10.35 1.79 19.69
N THR A 43 11.51 1.58 19.08
CA THR A 43 11.68 0.88 17.80
C THR A 43 11.20 -0.58 17.87
N VAL A 44 11.43 -1.25 18.99
CA VAL A 44 10.93 -2.60 19.26
C VAL A 44 9.43 -2.59 19.47
N PHE A 45 8.91 -1.65 20.26
CA PHE A 45 7.49 -1.62 20.63
C PHE A 45 6.54 -1.29 19.46
N LEU A 46 6.87 -0.30 18.62
CA LEU A 46 5.95 0.22 17.60
C LEU A 46 5.47 -0.81 16.57
N PRO A 47 6.32 -1.69 16.01
CA PRO A 47 5.86 -2.74 15.10
C PRO A 47 4.82 -3.67 15.70
N TYR A 48 4.95 -4.07 16.98
CA TYR A 48 3.94 -4.89 17.66
C TYR A 48 2.62 -4.14 17.83
N LEU A 49 2.68 -2.87 18.23
CA LEU A 49 1.48 -2.04 18.37
C LEU A 49 0.75 -1.91 17.04
N PHE A 50 1.46 -1.54 15.97
CA PHE A 50 0.83 -1.34 14.67
C PHE A 50 0.41 -2.65 14.01
N LEU A 51 1.10 -3.77 14.28
CA LEU A 51 0.64 -5.09 13.86
C LEU A 51 -0.69 -5.43 14.55
N TYR A 52 -0.77 -5.25 15.86
CA TYR A 52 -2.01 -5.47 16.61
C TYR A 52 -3.15 -4.58 16.08
N LEU A 53 -2.91 -3.29 15.88
CA LEU A 53 -3.91 -2.35 15.35
C LEU A 53 -4.32 -2.71 13.92
N ALA A 54 -3.39 -3.08 13.04
CA ALA A 54 -3.70 -3.51 11.67
C ALA A 54 -4.51 -4.82 11.63
N CYS A 55 -4.23 -5.76 12.54
CA CYS A 55 -4.98 -7.03 12.66
C CYS A 55 -6.38 -6.84 13.24
N SER A 56 -6.54 -5.95 14.22
CA SER A 56 -7.76 -5.78 15.00
C SER A 56 -8.73 -4.74 14.44
N ALA A 57 -8.23 -3.75 13.69
CA ALA A 57 -9.06 -2.73 13.09
C ALA A 57 -9.98 -3.33 12.00
N ASP A 58 -11.21 -2.81 11.94
CA ASP A 58 -12.11 -3.09 10.82
C ASP A 58 -11.51 -2.48 9.54
N PRO A 59 -11.21 -3.27 8.49
CA PRO A 59 -10.65 -2.76 7.25
C PRO A 59 -11.65 -1.92 6.42
N GLY A 60 -12.90 -1.83 6.87
CA GLY A 60 -14.00 -1.20 6.15
C GLY A 60 -14.99 -2.24 5.63
N TYR A 61 -15.42 -3.18 6.47
CA TYR A 61 -16.45 -4.15 6.16
C TYR A 61 -17.77 -3.44 5.85
N ILE A 62 -18.28 -3.71 4.66
CA ILE A 62 -19.55 -3.14 4.19
C ILE A 62 -20.69 -4.04 4.67
N THR A 63 -21.58 -3.47 5.47
CA THR A 63 -22.82 -4.06 5.99
C THR A 63 -24.03 -3.28 5.46
N ALA A 64 -25.25 -3.72 5.77
CA ALA A 64 -26.45 -3.01 5.34
C ALA A 64 -26.56 -1.62 6.00
N GLU A 65 -26.11 -1.51 7.25
CA GLU A 65 -26.22 -0.31 8.08
C GLU A 65 -25.26 0.80 7.62
N ASN A 66 -24.05 0.44 7.18
CA ASN A 66 -23.03 1.38 6.72
C ASN A 66 -22.92 1.47 5.18
N HIS A 67 -23.78 0.77 4.45
CA HIS A 67 -23.76 0.73 2.98
C HIS A 67 -23.84 2.13 2.36
N ALA A 68 -24.81 2.93 2.79
CA ALA A 68 -25.03 4.29 2.30
C ALA A 68 -23.81 5.19 2.55
N TYR A 69 -23.16 5.04 3.70
CA TYR A 69 -21.93 5.77 4.03
C TYR A 69 -20.83 5.44 3.01
N TYR A 70 -20.53 4.16 2.78
CA TYR A 70 -19.50 3.77 1.82
C TYR A 70 -19.85 4.12 0.37
N MET A 71 -21.14 4.14 0.01
CA MET A 71 -21.60 4.63 -1.29
C MET A 71 -21.31 6.13 -1.49
N SER A 72 -21.36 6.94 -0.43
CA SER A 72 -21.10 8.38 -0.47
C SER A 72 -19.61 8.76 -0.39
N LEU A 73 -18.72 7.79 -0.18
CA LEU A 73 -17.30 8.04 0.02
C LEU A 73 -16.58 8.40 -1.27
N TYR A 74 -16.78 7.68 -2.37
CA TYR A 74 -16.05 7.95 -3.60
C TYR A 74 -17.06 8.02 -4.74
N PRO A 75 -16.89 8.92 -5.73
CA PRO A 75 -17.70 8.86 -6.94
C PRO A 75 -17.31 7.62 -7.76
N TYR A 76 -18.21 7.16 -8.63
CA TYR A 76 -17.84 6.21 -9.69
C TYR A 76 -17.02 6.96 -10.74
N ASP A 77 -15.90 6.39 -11.20
CA ASP A 77 -15.03 7.02 -12.19
C ASP A 77 -15.45 6.71 -13.64
N HIS A 78 -16.47 5.86 -13.82
CA HIS A 78 -16.91 5.33 -15.12
C HIS A 78 -15.74 4.78 -15.95
N THR A 79 -14.70 4.30 -15.27
CA THR A 79 -13.50 3.73 -15.88
C THR A 79 -13.15 2.40 -15.23
N LEU A 80 -12.81 2.39 -13.95
CA LEU A 80 -12.60 1.16 -13.19
C LEU A 80 -13.87 0.69 -12.48
N PHE A 81 -14.77 1.61 -12.20
CA PHE A 81 -15.98 1.40 -11.43
C PHE A 81 -17.15 2.12 -12.10
N HIS A 82 -18.08 1.33 -12.63
CA HIS A 82 -19.36 1.82 -13.15
C HIS A 82 -20.48 1.64 -12.12
N PRO A 83 -21.50 2.50 -12.11
CA PRO A 83 -22.65 2.33 -11.23
C PRO A 83 -23.47 1.10 -11.61
N GLY A 84 -24.27 0.60 -10.66
CA GLY A 84 -25.22 -0.50 -10.88
C GLY A 84 -24.67 -1.93 -10.64
N HIS A 85 -23.37 -2.10 -10.38
CA HIS A 85 -22.82 -3.44 -10.11
C HIS A 85 -23.15 -3.96 -8.71
N ILE A 86 -23.87 -5.08 -8.63
CA ILE A 86 -24.21 -5.73 -7.35
C ILE A 86 -23.19 -6.82 -7.01
N CYS A 87 -22.81 -6.91 -5.73
CA CYS A 87 -22.00 -8.02 -5.25
C CYS A 87 -22.83 -9.32 -5.28
N ARG A 88 -22.38 -10.32 -6.05
CA ARG A 88 -23.08 -11.62 -6.16
C ARG A 88 -23.21 -12.35 -4.83
N THR A 89 -22.27 -12.16 -3.91
CA THR A 89 -22.26 -12.82 -2.58
C THR A 89 -23.01 -11.99 -1.53
N CYS A 90 -22.69 -10.71 -1.40
CA CYS A 90 -23.25 -9.85 -0.35
C CYS A 90 -24.60 -9.21 -0.72
N LYS A 91 -25.04 -9.30 -1.98
CA LYS A 91 -26.38 -8.88 -2.47
C LYS A 91 -26.73 -7.40 -2.31
N PHE A 92 -25.73 -6.53 -2.23
CA PHE A 92 -25.92 -5.07 -2.31
C PHE A 92 -25.12 -4.47 -3.45
N LEU A 93 -25.51 -3.26 -3.85
CA LEU A 93 -24.79 -2.44 -4.83
C LEU A 93 -23.36 -2.16 -4.34
N LYS A 94 -22.33 -2.46 -5.12
CA LYS A 94 -20.95 -2.29 -4.72
C LYS A 94 -20.58 -0.81 -4.67
N PRO A 95 -20.18 -0.25 -3.51
CA PRO A 95 -19.60 1.09 -3.49
C PRO A 95 -18.36 1.19 -4.38
N PRO A 96 -18.04 2.39 -4.92
CA PRO A 96 -16.82 2.58 -5.69
C PRO A 96 -15.59 2.18 -4.88
N ARG A 97 -14.56 1.67 -5.58
CA ARG A 97 -13.33 1.15 -4.94
C ARG A 97 -13.51 -0.04 -4.00
N SER A 98 -14.70 -0.64 -3.92
CA SER A 98 -14.94 -1.82 -3.09
C SER A 98 -14.69 -3.15 -3.83
N LYS A 99 -14.30 -4.18 -3.06
CA LYS A 99 -14.15 -5.56 -3.55
C LYS A 99 -14.61 -6.57 -2.53
N HIS A 100 -15.26 -7.64 -3.00
CA HIS A 100 -15.55 -8.81 -2.18
C HIS A 100 -14.27 -9.62 -1.99
N CYS A 101 -13.85 -9.80 -0.75
CA CYS A 101 -12.75 -10.70 -0.41
C CYS A 101 -13.34 -12.07 -0.04
N SER A 102 -12.96 -13.12 -0.78
CA SER A 102 -13.41 -14.49 -0.51
C SER A 102 -12.90 -15.02 0.84
N LEU A 103 -11.70 -14.61 1.28
CA LEU A 103 -11.11 -15.02 2.56
C LEU A 103 -11.81 -14.36 3.75
N CYS A 104 -12.14 -13.07 3.65
CA CYS A 104 -12.91 -12.36 4.68
C CYS A 104 -14.42 -12.58 4.56
N LYS A 105 -14.90 -13.12 3.43
CA LYS A 105 -16.31 -13.38 3.10
C LYS A 105 -17.20 -12.13 3.17
N ARG A 106 -16.60 -10.96 2.89
CA ARG A 106 -17.23 -9.64 3.00
C ARG A 106 -16.71 -8.70 1.92
N CYS A 107 -17.50 -7.71 1.53
CA CYS A 107 -16.99 -6.58 0.75
C CYS A 107 -16.23 -5.61 1.65
N ILE A 108 -15.09 -5.15 1.15
CA ILE A 108 -14.20 -4.20 1.82
C ILE A 108 -14.26 -2.89 1.03
N ALA A 109 -14.45 -1.77 1.72
CA ALA A 109 -14.38 -0.43 1.15
C ALA A 109 -12.92 -0.03 0.85
N LYS A 110 -12.69 0.69 -0.27
CA LYS A 110 -11.35 1.05 -0.77
C LYS A 110 -10.37 -0.14 -0.65
N ALA A 111 -10.77 -1.29 -1.17
CA ALA A 111 -10.08 -2.55 -0.94
C ALA A 111 -8.72 -2.53 -1.63
N ASP A 112 -7.64 -2.70 -0.85
CA ASP A 112 -6.29 -2.79 -1.40
C ASP A 112 -5.91 -4.24 -1.70
N HIS A 113 -5.75 -5.06 -0.66
CA HIS A 113 -5.49 -6.49 -0.80
C HIS A 113 -5.89 -7.25 0.48
N HIS A 114 -5.89 -8.58 0.41
CA HIS A 114 -5.92 -9.41 1.62
C HIS A 114 -4.48 -9.70 2.05
N CYS A 115 -4.09 -9.25 3.23
CA CYS A 115 -2.73 -9.40 3.71
C CYS A 115 -2.65 -10.53 4.73
N VAL A 116 -1.92 -11.59 4.37
CA VAL A 116 -1.71 -12.75 5.24
C VAL A 116 -0.91 -12.41 6.50
N PHE A 117 -0.07 -11.37 6.47
CA PHE A 117 0.77 -10.93 7.60
C PHE A 117 -0.01 -10.19 8.69
N ILE A 118 -1.23 -9.74 8.40
CA ILE A 118 -2.14 -9.17 9.41
C ILE A 118 -3.44 -9.99 9.55
N ASN A 119 -3.53 -11.11 8.83
CA ASN A 119 -4.72 -11.98 8.75
C ASN A 119 -6.04 -11.21 8.51
N SER A 120 -5.97 -10.13 7.74
CA SER A 120 -7.08 -9.21 7.47
C SER A 120 -6.89 -8.56 6.10
N CYS A 121 -7.95 -7.92 5.59
CA CYS A 121 -7.80 -7.05 4.45
C CYS A 121 -7.12 -5.74 4.85
N VAL A 122 -6.42 -5.13 3.89
CA VAL A 122 -6.04 -3.73 3.93
C VAL A 122 -7.09 -2.97 3.12
N GLY A 123 -7.75 -2.00 3.75
CA GLY A 123 -8.81 -1.22 3.13
C GLY A 123 -8.99 0.14 3.80
N TYR A 124 -10.11 0.80 3.52
CA TYR A 124 -10.41 2.15 4.01
C TYR A 124 -10.16 2.32 5.52
N GLY A 125 -10.60 1.36 6.34
CA GLY A 125 -10.61 1.50 7.80
C GLY A 125 -9.26 1.23 8.49
N ASN A 126 -8.29 0.60 7.82
CA ASN A 126 -7.02 0.20 8.45
C ASN A 126 -5.76 0.46 7.61
N GLN A 127 -5.88 1.11 6.44
CA GLN A 127 -4.73 1.40 5.57
C GLN A 127 -3.64 2.22 6.28
N HIS A 128 -4.01 3.16 7.17
CA HIS A 128 -3.04 3.93 7.96
C HIS A 128 -2.23 3.04 8.92
N TRP A 129 -2.86 2.07 9.60
CA TRP A 129 -2.15 1.11 10.45
C TRP A 129 -1.20 0.23 9.66
N PHE A 130 -1.59 -0.18 8.45
CA PHE A 130 -0.71 -0.93 7.57
C PHE A 130 0.53 -0.12 7.14
N LEU A 131 0.35 1.16 6.79
CA LEU A 131 1.49 2.06 6.50
C LEU A 131 2.42 2.25 7.71
N LEU A 132 1.85 2.47 8.90
CA LEU A 132 2.62 2.61 10.14
C LEU A 132 3.34 1.32 10.53
N LEU A 133 2.74 0.15 10.28
CA LEU A 133 3.39 -1.16 10.45
C LEU A 133 4.59 -1.30 9.51
N LEU A 134 4.43 -0.99 8.22
CA LEU A 134 5.53 -1.04 7.25
C LEU A 134 6.66 -0.08 7.64
N PHE A 135 6.33 1.16 8.00
CA PHE A 135 7.32 2.15 8.42
C PHE A 135 8.08 1.74 9.67
N SER A 136 7.37 1.34 10.73
CA SER A 136 8.00 0.91 11.98
C SER A 136 8.83 -0.36 11.81
N THR A 137 8.38 -1.33 11.00
CA THR A 137 9.14 -2.55 10.70
C THR A 137 10.38 -2.25 9.87
N ALA A 138 10.27 -1.38 8.85
CA ALA A 138 11.42 -0.92 8.07
C ALA A 138 12.45 -0.25 8.98
N PHE A 139 12.00 0.63 9.87
CA PHE A 139 12.86 1.30 10.84
C PHE A 139 13.51 0.31 11.82
N LEU A 140 12.76 -0.68 12.34
CA LEU A 140 13.31 -1.74 13.20
C LEU A 140 14.42 -2.52 12.50
N CYS A 141 14.18 -2.98 11.27
CA CYS A 141 15.17 -3.73 10.50
C CYS A 141 16.42 -2.88 10.20
N THR A 142 16.25 -1.64 9.73
CA THR A 142 17.38 -0.76 9.42
C THR A 142 18.16 -0.38 10.68
N TYR A 143 17.48 0.08 11.73
CA TYR A 143 18.11 0.54 12.95
C TYR A 143 18.77 -0.60 13.73
N GLY A 144 18.09 -1.74 13.89
CA GLY A 144 18.63 -2.93 14.53
C GLY A 144 19.85 -3.48 13.79
N GLY A 145 19.77 -3.60 12.46
CA GLY A 145 20.90 -3.98 11.61
C GLY A 145 22.07 -3.01 11.73
N PHE A 146 21.83 -1.71 11.60
CA PHE A 146 22.87 -0.69 11.71
C PHE A 146 23.54 -0.66 13.09
N LEU A 147 22.75 -0.71 14.18
CA LEU A 147 23.25 -0.71 15.54
C LEU A 147 24.12 -1.94 15.81
N GLY A 148 23.63 -3.12 15.40
CA GLY A 148 24.36 -4.37 15.51
C GLY A 148 25.69 -4.35 14.78
N MET A 149 25.68 -3.93 13.52
CA MET A 149 26.88 -3.82 12.70
C MET A 149 27.87 -2.79 13.25
N SER A 150 27.38 -1.71 13.86
CA SER A 150 28.21 -0.70 14.53
C SER A 150 28.91 -1.28 15.76
N ILE A 151 28.20 -2.03 16.60
CA ILE A 151 28.77 -2.69 17.78
C ILE A 151 29.83 -3.73 17.35
N ILE A 152 29.54 -4.53 16.33
CA ILE A 152 30.46 -5.53 15.77
C ILE A 152 31.71 -4.84 15.21
N THR A 153 31.55 -3.75 14.46
CA THR A 153 32.67 -3.00 13.87
C THR A 153 33.65 -2.52 14.94
N VAL A 154 33.15 -1.90 16.01
CA VAL A 154 34.01 -1.44 17.12
C VAL A 154 34.76 -2.59 17.76
N ARG A 155 34.13 -3.78 17.85
CA ARG A 155 34.75 -4.98 18.40
C ARG A 155 35.87 -5.49 17.49
N VAL A 156 35.61 -5.63 16.19
CA VAL A 156 36.60 -6.07 15.18
C VAL A 156 37.80 -5.12 15.15
N GLN A 157 37.55 -3.81 15.20
CA GLN A 157 38.61 -2.80 15.20
C GLN A 157 39.55 -2.87 16.40
N ARG A 158 39.09 -3.36 17.57
CA ARG A 158 39.98 -3.56 18.72
C ARG A 158 41.01 -4.66 18.49
N TYR A 159 40.70 -5.67 17.68
CA TYR A 159 41.60 -6.78 17.37
C TYR A 159 42.35 -6.57 16.05
N SER A 160 41.75 -5.85 15.11
CA SER A 160 42.34 -5.49 13.81
C SER A 160 42.13 -3.99 13.55
N PRO A 161 43.02 -3.11 14.07
CA PRO A 161 42.88 -1.65 14.00
C PRO A 161 42.77 -1.05 12.59
N GLY A 162 43.19 -1.78 11.55
CA GLY A 162 43.04 -1.36 10.15
C GLY A 162 41.71 -1.72 9.50
N TRP A 163 40.84 -2.46 10.19
CA TRP A 163 39.58 -2.95 9.64
C TRP A 163 38.50 -1.87 9.66
N SER A 164 37.65 -1.83 8.63
CA SER A 164 36.50 -0.92 8.58
C SER A 164 35.35 -1.55 7.78
N ILE A 165 34.18 -0.89 7.81
CA ILE A 165 32.97 -1.34 7.11
C ILE A 165 33.19 -1.48 5.60
N TRP A 166 34.06 -0.66 5.02
CA TRP A 166 34.44 -0.73 3.61
C TRP A 166 35.81 -1.36 3.49
N LYS A 167 35.98 -2.35 2.61
CA LYS A 167 37.26 -3.08 2.48
C LYS A 167 38.44 -2.11 2.33
N PRO A 168 39.38 -2.05 3.30
CA PRO A 168 40.57 -1.25 3.16
C PRO A 168 41.43 -1.71 1.99
N SER A 169 42.14 -0.79 1.33
CA SER A 169 43.01 -1.10 0.18
C SER A 169 44.13 -2.08 0.53
N HIS A 170 44.66 -1.99 1.75
CA HIS A 170 45.75 -2.82 2.25
C HIS A 170 45.33 -4.25 2.67
N MET A 171 44.03 -4.58 2.65
CA MET A 171 43.54 -5.92 3.00
C MET A 171 43.13 -6.72 1.76
N THR A 172 43.44 -8.02 1.77
CA THR A 172 42.87 -8.97 0.81
C THR A 172 41.37 -9.18 1.08
N PHE A 173 40.62 -9.64 0.08
CA PHE A 173 39.19 -9.95 0.25
C PHE A 173 38.95 -11.01 1.33
N ASN A 174 39.81 -12.03 1.41
CA ASN A 174 39.72 -13.09 2.42
C ASN A 174 39.95 -12.55 3.84
N GLN A 175 40.95 -11.68 4.04
CA GLN A 175 41.19 -11.04 5.34
C GLN A 175 40.02 -10.15 5.77
N TYR A 176 39.44 -9.42 4.82
CA TYR A 176 38.27 -8.58 5.08
C TYR A 176 37.04 -9.39 5.47
N LEU A 177 36.73 -10.47 4.73
CA LEU A 177 35.66 -11.40 5.07
C LEU A 177 35.90 -12.12 6.40
N ALA A 178 37.15 -12.48 6.70
CA ALA A 178 37.52 -13.06 7.99
C ALA A 178 37.22 -12.10 9.15
N GLY A 179 37.44 -10.80 8.97
CA GLY A 179 37.07 -9.79 9.98
C GLY A 179 35.56 -9.73 10.24
N TRP A 180 34.75 -9.73 9.19
CA TRP A 180 33.29 -9.83 9.32
C TRP A 180 32.85 -11.14 9.98
N GLY A 181 33.39 -12.27 9.51
CA GLY A 181 33.08 -13.60 10.03
C GLY A 181 33.43 -13.73 11.51
N TRP A 182 34.61 -13.26 11.91
CA TRP A 182 35.03 -13.23 13.31
C TRP A 182 34.13 -12.33 14.16
N GLY A 183 33.79 -11.13 13.69
CA GLY A 183 32.91 -10.21 14.40
C GLY A 183 31.50 -10.77 14.63
N ILE A 184 30.96 -11.51 13.65
CA ILE A 184 29.67 -12.20 13.76
C ILE A 184 29.80 -13.41 14.71
N GLN A 185 30.90 -14.15 14.68
CA GLN A 185 31.12 -15.33 15.51
C GLN A 185 31.42 -15.01 16.98
N ASP A 186 32.07 -13.88 17.29
CA ASP A 186 32.32 -13.41 18.67
C ASP A 186 31.00 -13.30 19.46
N ASN A 187 29.90 -12.99 18.76
CA ASN A 187 28.56 -13.02 19.33
C ASN A 187 27.53 -13.47 18.29
N VAL A 188 27.42 -14.78 18.07
CA VAL A 188 26.56 -15.38 17.03
C VAL A 188 25.12 -14.87 17.12
N ASN A 189 24.56 -14.74 18.33
CA ASN A 189 23.19 -14.30 18.51
C ASN A 189 22.95 -12.87 17.99
N MET A 190 23.81 -11.93 18.40
CA MET A 190 23.75 -10.55 17.95
C MET A 190 24.10 -10.43 16.47
N GLY A 191 25.15 -11.13 16.01
CA GLY A 191 25.63 -11.11 14.63
C GLY A 191 24.59 -11.65 13.64
N ALA A 192 24.00 -12.83 13.91
CA ALA A 192 22.98 -13.42 13.06
C ALA A 192 21.73 -12.53 12.97
N SER A 193 21.26 -12.00 14.11
CA SER A 193 20.08 -11.13 14.15
C SER A 193 20.30 -9.81 13.42
N SER A 194 21.50 -9.22 13.56
CA SER A 194 21.88 -7.98 12.86
C SER A 194 21.95 -8.18 11.35
N LEU A 195 22.52 -9.30 10.91
CA LEU A 195 22.61 -9.66 9.50
C LEU A 195 21.22 -9.91 8.92
N LEU A 196 20.37 -10.66 9.61
CA LEU A 196 18.99 -10.91 9.19
C LEU A 196 18.22 -9.58 9.06
N ALA A 197 18.33 -8.68 10.04
CA ALA A 197 17.69 -7.37 10.01
C ALA A 197 18.20 -6.52 8.83
N ALA A 198 19.51 -6.49 8.59
CA ALA A 198 20.12 -5.75 7.48
C ALA A 198 19.67 -6.29 6.11
N LEU A 199 19.59 -7.61 5.95
CA LEU A 199 19.14 -8.25 4.70
C LEU A 199 17.64 -8.12 4.46
N THR A 200 16.84 -8.04 5.53
CA THR A 200 15.38 -7.87 5.45
C THR A 200 15.00 -6.42 5.18
N SER A 201 15.81 -5.46 5.62
CA SER A 201 15.55 -4.02 5.50
C SER A 201 15.19 -3.57 4.07
N PRO A 202 15.95 -3.91 2.99
CA PRO A 202 15.59 -3.51 1.63
C PRO A 202 14.22 -3.99 1.16
N LEU A 203 13.81 -5.20 1.57
CA LEU A 203 12.52 -5.77 1.19
C LEU A 203 11.37 -4.96 1.81
N VAL A 204 11.46 -4.64 3.10
CA VAL A 204 10.40 -3.89 3.81
C VAL A 204 10.35 -2.44 3.32
N TRP A 205 11.50 -1.82 3.08
CA TRP A 205 11.55 -0.49 2.44
C TRP A 205 10.96 -0.50 1.03
N GLY A 206 11.26 -1.52 0.22
CA GLY A 206 10.68 -1.67 -1.11
C GLY A 206 9.15 -1.74 -1.07
N LEU A 207 8.60 -2.53 -0.14
CA LEU A 207 7.15 -2.64 0.07
C LEU A 207 6.54 -1.31 0.56
N LEU A 208 7.18 -0.61 1.50
CA LEU A 208 6.74 0.69 1.96
C LEU A 208 6.74 1.73 0.83
N LEU A 209 7.84 1.84 0.09
CA LEU A 209 7.99 2.79 -1.00
C LEU A 209 6.99 2.51 -2.13
N TYR A 210 6.77 1.24 -2.45
CA TYR A 210 5.72 0.87 -3.42
C TYR A 210 4.33 1.27 -2.91
N THR A 211 4.02 1.00 -1.64
CA THR A 211 2.72 1.39 -1.06
C THR A 211 2.56 2.92 -1.05
N LEU A 212 3.60 3.67 -0.74
CA LEU A 212 3.60 5.14 -0.81
C LEU A 212 3.45 5.64 -2.25
N TYR A 213 4.02 4.95 -3.23
CA TYR A 213 3.80 5.23 -4.66
C TYR A 213 2.34 5.00 -5.06
N LEU A 214 1.69 3.93 -4.58
CA LEU A 214 0.26 3.72 -4.82
C LEU A 214 -0.60 4.83 -4.20
N VAL A 215 -0.28 5.25 -2.97
CA VAL A 215 -0.91 6.43 -2.33
C VAL A 215 -0.67 7.69 -3.15
N TYR A 216 0.56 7.93 -3.61
CA TYR A 216 0.89 9.05 -4.49
C TYR A 216 0.00 9.07 -5.73
N SER A 217 -0.15 7.93 -6.41
CA SER A 217 -0.96 7.78 -7.62
C SER A 217 -2.47 7.66 -7.37
N GLY A 218 -2.93 7.78 -6.12
CA GLY A 218 -4.34 7.68 -5.76
C GLY A 218 -4.96 6.32 -6.04
N THR A 219 -4.15 5.26 -6.16
CA THR A 219 -4.58 3.92 -6.57
C THR A 219 -4.34 2.89 -5.47
N THR A 220 -5.07 1.78 -5.51
CA THR A 220 -4.84 0.61 -4.67
C THR A 220 -4.13 -0.50 -5.44
N THR A 221 -3.58 -1.49 -4.74
CA THR A 221 -3.05 -2.72 -5.35
C THR A 221 -4.11 -3.42 -6.21
N ASN A 222 -5.35 -3.47 -5.72
CA ASN A 222 -6.47 -4.03 -6.46
C ASN A 222 -6.81 -3.25 -7.74
N GLU A 223 -6.75 -1.92 -7.69
CA GLU A 223 -6.97 -1.07 -8.88
C GLU A 223 -5.83 -1.17 -9.88
N THR A 224 -4.59 -1.35 -9.41
CA THR A 224 -3.43 -1.57 -10.28
C THR A 224 -3.61 -2.80 -11.17
N LEU A 225 -4.20 -3.89 -10.63
CA LEU A 225 -4.55 -5.08 -11.42
C LEU A 225 -5.59 -4.79 -12.51
N LYS A 226 -6.58 -3.94 -12.21
CA LYS A 226 -7.55 -3.51 -13.22
C LYS A 226 -6.91 -2.62 -14.29
N TRP A 227 -5.98 -1.75 -13.89
CA TRP A 227 -5.22 -0.93 -14.83
C TRP A 227 -4.32 -1.78 -15.73
N SER A 228 -3.81 -2.93 -15.28
CA SER A 228 -3.11 -3.87 -16.17
C SER A 228 -4.04 -4.52 -17.18
N GLU A 229 -5.26 -4.92 -16.78
CA GLU A 229 -6.27 -5.44 -17.72
C GLU A 229 -6.58 -4.39 -18.79
N TRP A 230 -6.82 -3.14 -18.40
CA TRP A 230 -7.00 -2.03 -19.34
C TRP A 230 -5.83 -1.81 -20.30
N LYS A 231 -4.58 -2.00 -19.86
CA LYS A 231 -3.41 -1.90 -20.76
C LYS A 231 -3.43 -2.98 -21.84
N GLU A 232 -3.87 -4.18 -21.49
CA GLU A 232 -4.02 -5.29 -22.43
C GLU A 232 -5.13 -4.97 -23.43
N ASP A 233 -6.30 -4.54 -22.95
CA ASP A 233 -7.41 -4.13 -23.81
C ASP A 233 -7.04 -2.97 -24.74
N MET A 234 -6.25 -1.99 -24.26
CA MET A 234 -5.76 -0.89 -25.11
C MET A 234 -4.80 -1.39 -26.20
N ARG A 235 -3.89 -2.29 -25.85
CA ARG A 235 -2.93 -2.88 -26.81
C ARG A 235 -3.65 -3.68 -27.90
N ASP A 236 -4.70 -4.39 -27.51
CA ASP A 236 -5.48 -5.23 -28.40
C ASP A 236 -6.54 -4.41 -29.18
N GLY A 237 -6.66 -3.11 -28.87
CA GLY A 237 -7.55 -2.17 -29.53
C GLY A 237 -9.00 -2.22 -29.05
N TYR A 238 -9.28 -2.84 -27.91
CA TYR A 238 -10.63 -3.01 -27.38
C TYR A 238 -11.13 -1.84 -26.52
N ALA A 239 -10.26 -0.92 -26.13
CA ALA A 239 -10.60 0.19 -25.23
C ALA A 239 -11.10 1.45 -25.97
N PHE A 240 -12.25 1.97 -25.54
CA PHE A 240 -12.84 3.21 -26.05
C PHE A 240 -13.23 4.15 -24.92
N ARG A 241 -13.19 5.46 -25.21
CA ARG A 241 -13.62 6.51 -24.30
C ARG A 241 -14.51 7.53 -24.99
N ARG A 242 -15.24 8.30 -24.20
CA ARG A 242 -15.84 9.56 -24.62
C ARG A 242 -16.07 10.50 -23.45
N SER A 243 -16.44 11.74 -23.76
CA SER A 243 -16.66 12.80 -22.77
C SER A 243 -17.92 12.54 -21.94
N MET A 244 -17.87 12.91 -20.66
CA MET A 244 -19.01 12.94 -19.75
C MET A 244 -19.31 14.38 -19.36
N THR A 245 -20.55 14.81 -19.56
CA THR A 245 -20.97 16.16 -19.16
C THR A 245 -21.30 16.22 -17.67
N ALA A 246 -21.10 17.40 -17.08
CA ALA A 246 -21.37 17.63 -15.66
C ALA A 246 -22.87 17.54 -15.32
N ASP A 247 -23.72 17.97 -16.25
CA ASP A 247 -25.19 18.01 -16.17
C ASP A 247 -25.87 16.66 -16.50
N ARG A 248 -25.10 15.58 -16.67
CA ARG A 248 -25.62 14.25 -16.94
C ARG A 248 -26.64 13.81 -15.89
N TYR A 249 -27.62 13.03 -16.34
CA TYR A 249 -28.55 12.35 -15.44
C TYR A 249 -27.80 11.37 -14.52
N ARG A 250 -28.02 11.49 -13.22
CA ARG A 250 -27.49 10.59 -12.18
C ARG A 250 -28.65 9.89 -11.50
N ASN A 251 -28.67 8.56 -11.52
CA ASN A 251 -29.62 7.81 -10.72
C ASN A 251 -29.10 7.78 -9.28
N GLU A 252 -29.64 8.64 -8.42
CA GLU A 252 -29.20 8.80 -7.02
C GLU A 252 -29.24 7.50 -6.20
N ARG A 253 -30.06 6.51 -6.60
CA ARG A 253 -30.07 5.18 -5.94
C ARG A 253 -28.84 4.36 -6.28
N ALA A 254 -28.30 4.51 -7.48
CA ALA A 254 -27.15 3.75 -7.97
C ALA A 254 -25.83 4.54 -7.84
N GLU A 255 -25.91 5.87 -7.91
CA GLU A 255 -24.81 6.81 -7.94
C GLU A 255 -25.20 8.03 -7.08
N PRO A 256 -25.12 7.91 -5.75
CA PRO A 256 -25.45 9.02 -4.85
C PRO A 256 -24.40 10.12 -4.95
N HIS A 257 -24.81 11.35 -4.60
CA HIS A 257 -23.91 12.50 -4.60
C HIS A 257 -22.77 12.32 -3.57
N CYS A 258 -21.53 12.49 -4.03
CA CYS A 258 -20.34 12.38 -3.20
C CYS A 258 -19.88 13.78 -2.75
N ALA A 259 -20.43 14.27 -1.63
CA ALA A 259 -20.21 15.64 -1.18
C ALA A 259 -18.75 15.99 -0.84
N ARG A 260 -17.90 15.00 -0.56
CA ARG A 260 -16.48 15.24 -0.24
C ARG A 260 -15.58 15.34 -1.45
N TRP A 261 -16.04 14.92 -2.63
CA TRP A 261 -15.21 14.85 -3.82
C TRP A 261 -15.35 16.14 -4.64
N PRO A 262 -14.26 16.82 -5.01
CA PRO A 262 -14.34 18.18 -5.56
C PRO A 262 -14.38 18.21 -7.09
N VAL A 263 -14.28 17.05 -7.76
CA VAL A 263 -14.17 16.92 -9.21
C VAL A 263 -15.23 15.97 -9.74
N ASP A 264 -15.95 16.40 -10.77
CA ASP A 264 -16.91 15.54 -11.47
C ASP A 264 -16.22 14.60 -12.48
N VAL A 265 -16.90 13.51 -12.82
CA VAL A 265 -16.47 12.56 -13.83
C VAL A 265 -16.47 13.23 -15.21
N GLN A 266 -15.32 13.26 -15.89
CA GLN A 266 -15.16 13.90 -17.20
C GLN A 266 -15.14 12.93 -18.38
N GLN A 267 -15.03 11.63 -18.11
CA GLN A 267 -14.96 10.60 -19.14
C GLN A 267 -15.68 9.32 -18.73
N ILE A 268 -16.06 8.53 -19.73
CA ILE A 268 -16.43 7.12 -19.58
C ILE A 268 -15.51 6.28 -20.45
N MET A 269 -15.07 5.15 -19.92
CA MET A 269 -14.32 4.14 -20.64
C MET A 269 -15.14 2.86 -20.75
N VAL A 270 -15.07 2.19 -21.90
CA VAL A 270 -15.68 0.88 -22.12
C VAL A 270 -14.78 0.00 -22.98
N THR A 271 -14.99 -1.31 -22.89
CA THR A 271 -14.32 -2.29 -23.74
C THR A 271 -15.31 -2.97 -24.68
N THR A 272 -14.87 -3.29 -25.89
CA THR A 272 -15.65 -4.07 -26.87
C THR A 272 -14.87 -5.31 -27.30
N GLN A 273 -15.57 -6.42 -27.54
CA GLN A 273 -14.92 -7.70 -27.91
C GLN A 273 -14.53 -7.78 -29.38
N ASP A 274 -15.14 -6.96 -30.24
CA ASP A 274 -14.96 -6.93 -31.69
C ASP A 274 -13.98 -5.84 -32.15
N GLY A 275 -13.47 -5.02 -31.21
CA GLY A 275 -12.62 -3.87 -31.52
C GLY A 275 -13.33 -2.78 -32.31
N GLN A 276 -14.66 -2.79 -32.40
CA GLN A 276 -15.45 -1.70 -32.97
C GLN A 276 -15.95 -0.78 -31.86
N PRO A 277 -16.19 0.52 -32.15
CA PRO A 277 -16.78 1.41 -31.16
C PRO A 277 -18.17 0.88 -30.75
N PRO A 278 -18.57 1.06 -29.48
CA PRO A 278 -19.89 0.66 -29.02
C PRO A 278 -21.00 1.23 -29.91
N PRO A 279 -21.97 0.41 -30.36
CA PRO A 279 -23.03 0.90 -31.23
C PRO A 279 -23.93 1.92 -30.50
N GLU A 280 -24.41 2.92 -31.24
CA GLU A 280 -25.17 4.06 -30.67
C GLU A 280 -26.48 3.62 -29.98
N ASN A 281 -27.02 2.46 -30.36
CA ASN A 281 -28.24 1.91 -29.78
C ASN A 281 -28.11 1.47 -28.32
N LEU A 282 -26.89 1.27 -27.80
CA LEU A 282 -26.66 0.82 -26.41
C LEU A 282 -26.97 1.90 -25.37
N GLN A 283 -27.29 3.14 -25.77
CA GLN A 283 -27.63 4.27 -24.89
C GLN A 283 -26.71 4.38 -23.66
N LEU A 284 -25.42 4.14 -23.86
CA LEU A 284 -24.42 4.38 -22.82
C LEU A 284 -24.43 5.87 -22.44
N PRO A 285 -23.95 6.26 -21.25
CA PRO A 285 -23.85 7.66 -20.86
C PRO A 285 -22.64 8.35 -21.52
N GLY A 286 -22.68 9.68 -21.66
CA GLY A 286 -21.63 10.48 -22.29
C GLY A 286 -21.99 11.00 -23.68
N GLU A 287 -21.22 11.98 -24.15
CA GLU A 287 -21.46 12.73 -25.39
C GLU A 287 -20.29 12.62 -26.36
N GLY A 288 -20.56 12.90 -27.64
CA GLY A 288 -19.58 12.83 -28.70
C GLY A 288 -19.31 11.41 -29.21
N GLN A 289 -18.35 11.34 -30.14
CA GLN A 289 -17.94 10.08 -30.77
C GLN A 289 -17.05 9.27 -29.83
N TRP A 290 -17.09 7.94 -29.96
CA TRP A 290 -16.19 7.04 -29.26
C TRP A 290 -14.76 7.17 -29.81
N GLU A 291 -13.83 7.55 -28.96
CA GLU A 291 -12.41 7.60 -29.25
C GLU A 291 -11.73 6.33 -28.77
N ARG A 292 -10.92 5.70 -29.62
CA ARG A 292 -10.12 4.55 -29.20
C ARG A 292 -8.95 5.00 -28.34
N VAL A 293 -8.68 4.26 -27.27
CA VAL A 293 -7.61 4.56 -26.31
C VAL A 293 -6.48 3.54 -26.45
N TRP A 294 -5.26 4.04 -26.62
CA TRP A 294 -4.08 3.20 -26.82
C TRP A 294 -3.12 3.19 -25.64
N ASN A 295 -3.23 4.18 -24.74
CA ASN A 295 -2.29 4.37 -23.63
C ASN A 295 -3.01 4.86 -22.37
N LEU A 296 -2.55 4.43 -21.19
CA LEU A 296 -3.07 4.94 -19.92
C LEU A 296 -2.80 6.43 -19.70
N SER A 297 -1.80 7.02 -20.37
CA SER A 297 -1.48 8.44 -20.20
C SER A 297 -2.64 9.35 -20.61
N SER A 298 -3.47 8.92 -21.56
CA SER A 298 -4.68 9.63 -21.98
C SER A 298 -5.90 9.34 -21.11
N VAL A 299 -5.79 8.49 -20.09
CA VAL A 299 -6.89 8.19 -19.16
C VAL A 299 -6.71 8.99 -17.89
N GLU A 300 -7.80 9.61 -17.45
CA GLU A 300 -7.86 10.31 -16.17
C GLU A 300 -8.10 9.33 -15.03
N ASN A 301 -7.23 9.36 -14.01
CA ASN A 301 -7.50 8.69 -12.75
C ASN A 301 -8.21 9.66 -11.82
N LEU A 302 -9.53 9.55 -11.71
CA LEU A 302 -10.36 10.43 -10.88
C LEU A 302 -9.91 10.44 -9.42
N TYR A 303 -9.27 9.37 -8.94
CA TYR A 303 -8.85 9.22 -7.55
C TYR A 303 -7.44 9.77 -7.24
N ASP A 304 -6.69 10.22 -8.25
CA ASP A 304 -5.39 10.87 -8.03
C ASP A 304 -5.58 12.35 -7.65
N MET A 305 -5.70 12.60 -6.35
CA MET A 305 -5.76 13.95 -5.79
C MET A 305 -4.37 14.52 -5.45
N GLY A 306 -3.33 13.69 -5.49
CA GLY A 306 -1.99 14.02 -5.06
C GLY A 306 -1.58 13.47 -3.72
N LEU A 307 -0.25 13.44 -3.52
CA LEU A 307 0.35 12.80 -2.35
C LEU A 307 -0.30 13.23 -1.04
N TRP A 308 -0.38 14.54 -0.80
CA TRP A 308 -0.87 15.07 0.47
C TRP A 308 -2.35 14.78 0.66
N ASP A 309 -3.20 15.08 -0.31
CA ASP A 309 -4.64 14.82 -0.22
C ASP A 309 -4.94 13.31 -0.07
N ASN A 310 -4.25 12.47 -0.83
CA ASN A 310 -4.39 11.02 -0.75
C ASN A 310 -3.91 10.46 0.60
N LEU A 311 -2.81 11.01 1.14
CA LEU A 311 -2.30 10.62 2.45
C LEU A 311 -3.25 11.06 3.57
N VAL A 312 -3.77 12.29 3.50
CA VAL A 312 -4.72 12.78 4.51
C VAL A 312 -6.02 11.99 4.48
N ASP A 313 -6.57 11.60 3.31
CA ASP A 313 -7.74 10.70 3.22
C ASP A 313 -7.52 9.34 3.90
N ILE A 314 -6.26 8.88 4.03
CA ILE A 314 -5.92 7.63 4.72
C ILE A 314 -5.89 7.80 6.25
N PHE A 315 -5.40 8.94 6.74
CA PHE A 315 -5.21 9.19 8.18
C PHE A 315 -6.36 9.96 8.84
N VAL A 316 -7.15 10.71 8.06
CA VAL A 316 -8.25 11.54 8.54
C VAL A 316 -9.57 11.03 7.97
N PRO A 317 -10.42 10.38 8.78
CA PRO A 317 -11.74 9.94 8.35
C PRO A 317 -12.58 11.11 7.84
N ASN A 318 -13.36 10.87 6.78
CA ASN A 318 -14.23 11.88 6.17
C ASN A 318 -13.49 13.16 5.73
N TYR A 319 -12.20 13.06 5.38
CA TYR A 319 -11.46 14.17 4.81
C TYR A 319 -12.22 14.79 3.64
N GLY A 320 -12.55 16.08 3.77
CA GLY A 320 -13.10 16.87 2.68
C GLY A 320 -11.94 17.34 1.82
N PHE A 321 -11.90 16.88 0.57
CA PHE A 321 -10.94 17.37 -0.40
C PHE A 321 -11.36 18.82 -0.71
N GLY A 322 -10.62 19.78 -0.13
CA GLY A 322 -11.01 21.19 -0.03
C GLY A 322 -11.42 21.84 -1.36
N GLN A 323 -12.15 22.96 -1.25
CA GLN A 323 -12.78 23.81 -2.28
C GLN A 323 -11.87 24.30 -3.45
N ARG A 324 -11.05 23.46 -4.07
CA ARG A 324 -10.35 23.75 -5.33
C ARG A 324 -11.24 23.33 -6.49
N VAL A 325 -12.36 24.04 -6.63
CA VAL A 325 -13.36 23.82 -7.67
C VAL A 325 -12.83 24.24 -9.06
N ASP A 326 -11.79 25.08 -9.10
CA ASP A 326 -11.43 25.82 -10.31
C ASP A 326 -10.18 25.33 -11.07
N GLU A 327 -9.49 24.25 -10.64
CA GLU A 327 -8.30 23.74 -11.35
C GLU A 327 -8.55 22.40 -12.05
N PRO A 328 -8.52 22.34 -13.40
CA PRO A 328 -8.65 21.10 -14.18
C PRO A 328 -7.53 20.09 -13.87
N ASN A 329 -7.86 18.79 -13.93
CA ASN A 329 -6.93 17.67 -13.66
C ASN A 329 -5.63 17.73 -14.50
N ALA A 330 -5.72 18.21 -15.75
CA ALA A 330 -4.57 18.34 -16.65
C ALA A 330 -3.52 19.37 -16.17
N GLU A 331 -3.93 20.40 -15.44
CA GLU A 331 -3.03 21.44 -14.92
C GLU A 331 -2.32 21.02 -13.63
N ARG A 332 -2.93 20.13 -12.83
CA ARG A 332 -2.27 19.50 -11.67
C ARG A 332 -1.12 18.57 -12.10
N ARG A 333 -1.20 17.95 -13.29
CA ARG A 333 -0.10 17.16 -13.89
C ARG A 333 1.07 18.03 -14.36
N ARG A 334 0.85 19.30 -14.75
CA ARG A 334 1.90 20.20 -15.25
C ARG A 334 2.71 20.90 -14.15
N ARG A 335 2.20 20.95 -12.91
CA ARG A 335 2.85 21.60 -11.76
C ARG A 335 3.60 20.62 -10.83
N ARG A 336 3.75 19.35 -11.22
CA ARG A 336 4.48 18.33 -10.44
C ARG A 336 5.74 17.89 -11.13
#